data_AF-A0A6P0XHD7-F1
#
_entry.id   AF-A0A6P0XHD7-F1
#
_cell.length_a   1.000
_cell.length_b   1.000
_cell.length_c   1.000
_cell.angle_alpha   90.00
_cell.angle_beta   90.00
_cell.angle_gamma   90.00
#
_symmetry.space_group_name_H-M   'P 1'
#
loop_
_entity.id
_entity.type
_entity.pdbx_description
1 polymer ?
#
loop_
_entity_poly.entity_id
_entity_poly.type
_entity_poly.pdbx_seq_one_letter_code
_entity_poly.pdbx_strand_id
1 'polypeptide(L)'
;MTIFNTNPPNDSKNNWQHQLNKFVRANQKELAALAWGLHLEKGETDETIGIDLKETPKFVYCSKAAIERLNRNVDGKIQEILGLIDGYKPELEVLMIAIGDGQIKLVYFQPEISPPDCFEQLGQDVDTLLKLLETGMSECL
;
A
#
# COMPACT_ATOMS: atom_id res chain seq x y z
N MET A 1 25.29 -36.26 -9.19
CA MET A 1 23.84 -36.15 -8.97
C MET A 1 23.67 -35.65 -7.54
N THR A 2 23.55 -34.34 -7.35
CA THR A 2 23.53 -33.73 -6.02
C THR A 2 22.12 -33.25 -5.74
N ILE A 3 21.47 -33.89 -4.76
CA ILE A 3 20.12 -33.58 -4.32
C ILE A 3 20.22 -32.33 -3.44
N PHE A 4 19.83 -31.17 -3.94
CA PHE A 4 19.57 -29.99 -3.11
C PHE A 4 18.16 -30.10 -2.53
N ASN A 5 18.00 -30.95 -1.51
CA ASN A 5 16.83 -30.92 -0.65
C ASN A 5 17.19 -30.19 0.64
N THR A 6 17.34 -28.88 0.53
CA THR A 6 17.24 -27.97 1.66
C THR A 6 15.96 -27.18 1.43
N ASN A 7 14.84 -27.66 1.98
CA ASN A 7 13.73 -26.75 2.26
C ASN A 7 14.33 -25.59 3.04
N PRO A 8 14.21 -24.34 2.56
CA PRO A 8 14.65 -23.21 3.36
C PRO A 8 13.90 -23.28 4.70
N PRO A 9 14.57 -22.89 5.80
CA PRO A 9 13.94 -22.90 7.11
C PRO A 9 12.59 -22.17 7.02
N ASN A 10 11.60 -22.76 7.67
CA ASN A 10 10.27 -22.20 7.84
C ASN A 10 10.40 -20.89 8.64
N ASP A 11 10.73 -19.79 7.96
CA ASP A 11 10.81 -18.46 8.54
C ASP A 11 9.38 -17.98 8.81
N SER A 12 8.87 -18.42 9.95
CA SER A 12 7.71 -17.85 10.64
C SER A 12 7.97 -16.43 11.19
N LYS A 13 9.09 -15.79 10.80
CA LYS A 13 9.34 -14.36 10.99
C LYS A 13 8.70 -13.59 9.82
N ASN A 14 7.51 -13.05 10.09
CA ASN A 14 6.91 -11.92 9.39
C ASN A 14 6.66 -12.12 7.89
N ASN A 15 5.67 -12.95 7.57
CA ASN A 15 5.11 -13.06 6.23
C ASN A 15 4.09 -11.94 5.92
N TRP A 16 4.27 -10.75 6.50
CA TRP A 16 3.32 -9.65 6.38
C TRP A 16 3.15 -9.23 4.92
N GLN A 17 4.18 -9.41 4.07
CA GLN A 17 4.08 -9.10 2.65
C GLN A 17 3.07 -10.01 1.94
N HIS A 18 3.02 -11.29 2.30
CA HIS A 18 2.06 -12.23 1.72
C HIS A 18 0.66 -12.02 2.29
N GLN A 19 0.54 -11.75 3.59
CA GLN A 19 -0.74 -11.42 4.21
C GLN A 19 -1.29 -10.12 3.60
N LEU A 20 -0.46 -9.10 3.41
CA LEU A 20 -0.81 -7.86 2.73
C LEU A 20 -1.22 -8.11 1.28
N ASN A 21 -0.52 -8.98 0.54
CA ASN A 21 -0.95 -9.35 -0.80
C ASN A 21 -2.34 -10.00 -0.82
N LYS A 22 -2.62 -10.89 0.14
CA LYS A 22 -3.94 -11.52 0.26
C LYS A 22 -5.01 -10.48 0.61
N PHE A 23 -4.72 -9.61 1.57
CA PHE A 23 -5.60 -8.52 1.97
C PHE A 23 -5.91 -7.59 0.79
N VAL A 24 -4.90 -7.16 0.05
CA VAL A 24 -5.07 -6.29 -1.13
C VAL A 24 -5.94 -6.96 -2.19
N ARG A 25 -5.71 -8.25 -2.48
CA ARG A 25 -6.53 -9.00 -3.45
C ARG A 25 -7.98 -9.14 -3.02
N ALA A 26 -8.24 -9.29 -1.72
CA ALA A 26 -9.57 -9.44 -1.18
C ALA A 26 -10.36 -8.12 -1.11
N ASN A 27 -9.66 -6.98 -1.06
CA ASN A 27 -10.25 -5.66 -0.81
C ASN A 27 -9.92 -4.63 -1.91
N GLN A 28 -9.74 -5.06 -3.16
CA GLN A 28 -9.32 -4.15 -4.23
C GLN A 28 -10.30 -2.99 -4.46
N LYS A 29 -11.61 -3.25 -4.37
CA LYS A 29 -12.65 -2.23 -4.58
C LYS A 29 -12.62 -1.20 -3.46
N GLU A 30 -12.57 -1.66 -2.22
CA GLU A 30 -12.51 -0.82 -1.02
C GLU A 30 -11.22 -0.01 -0.98
N LEU A 31 -10.08 -0.61 -1.32
CA LEU A 31 -8.79 0.09 -1.42
C LEU A 31 -8.78 1.13 -2.54
N ALA A 32 -9.40 0.85 -3.69
CA ALA A 32 -9.54 1.83 -4.76
C ALA A 32 -10.42 3.02 -4.35
N ALA A 33 -11.57 2.73 -3.73
CA ALA A 33 -12.45 3.76 -3.18
C ALA A 33 -11.73 4.60 -2.12
N LEU A 34 -11.03 3.97 -1.17
CA LEU A 34 -10.28 4.67 -0.14
C LEU A 34 -9.17 5.54 -0.75
N ALA A 35 -8.41 5.01 -1.70
CA ALA A 35 -7.34 5.76 -2.37
C ALA A 35 -7.87 7.02 -3.05
N TRP A 36 -9.03 6.93 -3.71
CA TRP A 36 -9.70 8.09 -4.30
C TRP A 36 -10.20 9.08 -3.25
N GLY A 37 -10.90 8.60 -2.21
CA GLY A 37 -11.40 9.45 -1.14
C GLY A 37 -10.29 10.23 -0.43
N LEU A 38 -9.19 9.56 -0.08
CA LEU A 38 -7.99 10.18 0.48
C LEU A 38 -7.35 11.16 -0.50
N HIS A 39 -7.30 10.84 -1.80
CA HIS A 39 -6.80 11.77 -2.80
C HIS A 39 -7.61 13.09 -2.84
N LEU A 40 -8.94 13.01 -2.75
CA LEU A 40 -9.82 14.18 -2.69
C LEU A 40 -9.60 15.02 -1.43
N GLU A 41 -9.47 14.38 -0.26
CA GLU A 41 -9.23 15.08 1.01
C GLU A 41 -7.86 15.75 1.08
N LYS A 42 -6.84 15.06 0.56
CA LYS A 42 -5.47 15.56 0.49
C LYS A 42 -5.37 16.82 -0.38
N GLY A 43 -6.09 16.88 -1.49
CA GLY A 43 -5.98 17.97 -2.47
C GLY A 43 -4.62 17.97 -3.20
N GLU A 44 -4.08 19.15 -3.46
CA GLU A 44 -2.89 19.36 -4.31
C GLU A 44 -1.53 19.04 -3.62
N THR A 45 -1.50 18.29 -2.51
CA THR A 45 -0.21 17.98 -1.85
C THR A 45 0.58 16.90 -2.59
N ASP A 46 1.91 16.94 -2.46
CA ASP A 46 2.82 15.94 -3.01
C ASP A 46 2.93 14.67 -2.13
N GLU A 47 1.92 14.38 -1.31
CA GLU A 47 1.97 13.22 -0.41
C GLU A 47 1.45 11.96 -1.09
N THR A 48 2.14 10.85 -0.81
CA THR A 48 1.76 9.50 -1.24
C THR A 48 1.07 8.79 -0.09
N ILE A 49 0.04 8.00 -0.37
CA ILE A 49 -0.60 7.16 0.64
C ILE A 49 0.37 6.07 1.08
N GLY A 50 0.52 5.90 2.39
CA GLY A 50 1.32 4.86 3.02
C GLY A 50 0.47 3.95 3.91
N ILE A 51 1.00 2.78 4.20
CA ILE A 51 0.46 1.83 5.18
C ILE A 51 1.55 1.60 6.22
N ASP A 52 1.37 2.14 7.41
CA ASP A 52 2.27 1.88 8.54
C ASP A 52 1.83 0.59 9.23
N LEU A 53 2.65 -0.46 9.13
CA LEU A 53 2.37 -1.76 9.73
C LEU A 53 2.96 -1.90 11.14
N LYS A 54 3.59 -0.86 11.67
CA LYS A 54 4.17 -0.91 13.01
C LYS A 54 3.06 -0.86 14.06
N GLU A 55 3.05 -1.85 14.96
CA GLU A 55 2.06 -2.02 16.03
C GLU A 55 0.64 -2.30 15.50
N THR A 56 -0.11 -1.25 15.15
CA THR A 56 -1.46 -1.36 14.62
C THR A 56 -1.49 -0.82 13.20
N PRO A 57 -1.76 -1.66 12.18
CA PRO A 57 -1.81 -1.23 10.79
C PRO A 57 -2.73 -0.04 10.57
N LYS A 58 -2.21 1.02 9.95
CA LYS A 58 -2.98 2.24 9.65
C LYS A 58 -2.54 2.92 8.37
N PHE A 59 -3.44 3.66 7.75
CA PHE A 59 -3.11 4.50 6.61
C PHE A 59 -2.48 5.82 7.08
N VAL A 60 -1.47 6.29 6.34
CA VAL A 60 -0.73 7.51 6.64
C VAL A 60 -0.41 8.26 5.35
N TYR A 61 -0.09 9.55 5.45
CA TYR A 61 0.51 10.28 4.32
C TYR A 61 2.03 10.29 4.44
N CYS A 62 2.69 10.00 3.34
CA CYS A 62 4.14 10.01 3.18
C CYS A 62 4.53 11.12 2.22
N SER A 63 5.15 12.19 2.72
CA SER A 63 5.66 13.26 1.86
C SER A 63 6.68 12.75 0.84
N LYS A 64 6.61 13.24 -0.40
CA LYS A 64 7.60 12.96 -1.45
C LYS A 64 9.04 13.17 -0.97
N ALA A 65 9.30 14.26 -0.26
CA ALA A 65 10.62 14.57 0.29
C ALA A 65 11.16 13.50 1.27
N ALA A 66 10.28 12.84 2.04
CA ALA A 66 10.68 11.74 2.92
C ALA A 66 11.06 10.48 2.11
N ILE A 67 10.33 10.18 1.04
CA ILE A 67 10.59 9.02 0.17
C ILE A 67 11.88 9.24 -0.63
N GLU A 68 12.11 10.45 -1.15
CA GLU A 68 13.37 10.81 -1.80
C GLU A 68 14.57 10.72 -0.84
N ARG A 69 14.40 11.17 0.41
CA ARG A 69 15.43 11.03 1.44
C ARG A 69 15.71 9.57 1.75
N LEU A 70 14.68 8.73 1.85
CA LEU A 70 14.85 7.29 2.01
C LEU A 70 15.65 6.71 0.83
N ASN A 71 15.32 7.06 -0.41
CA ASN A 71 16.03 6.58 -1.59
C ASN A 71 17.52 6.94 -1.57
N ARG A 72 17.86 8.17 -1.19
CA ARG A 72 19.27 8.58 -1.00
C ARG A 72 19.97 7.76 0.08
N ASN A 73 19.29 7.47 1.19
CA ASN A 73 19.86 6.69 2.30
C ASN A 73 20.07 5.21 1.96
N VAL A 74 19.38 4.70 0.94
CA VAL A 74 19.53 3.31 0.46
C VAL A 74 20.27 3.24 -0.89
N ASP A 75 21.10 4.23 -1.19
CA ASP A 75 21.93 4.28 -2.41
C ASP A 75 21.14 4.14 -3.72
N GLY A 76 19.95 4.73 -3.80
CA GLY A 76 19.12 4.72 -5.00
C GLY A 76 18.33 3.44 -5.24
N LYS A 77 18.32 2.49 -4.29
CA LYS A 77 17.67 1.17 -4.45
C LYS A 77 16.15 1.20 -4.67
N ILE A 78 15.48 2.33 -4.42
CA ILE A 78 14.03 2.46 -4.56
C ILE A 78 13.64 3.51 -5.61
N GLN A 79 14.56 3.83 -6.54
CA GLN A 79 14.33 4.80 -7.62
C GLN A 79 13.12 4.44 -8.50
N GLU A 80 12.85 3.16 -8.71
CA GLU A 80 11.68 2.71 -9.48
C GLU A 80 10.36 3.11 -8.79
N ILE A 81 10.29 3.00 -7.45
CA ILE A 81 9.12 3.43 -6.68
C ILE A 81 8.89 4.94 -6.84
N LEU A 82 9.96 5.75 -6.83
CA LEU A 82 9.85 7.19 -7.10
C LEU A 82 9.31 7.47 -8.51
N GLY A 83 9.78 6.73 -9.51
CA GLY A 83 9.28 6.87 -10.89
C GLY A 83 7.79 6.54 -11.01
N LEU A 84 7.30 5.54 -10.27
CA LEU A 84 5.87 5.20 -10.24
C LEU A 84 5.04 6.27 -9.52
N ILE A 85 5.56 6.86 -8.44
CA ILE A 85 4.89 7.98 -7.76
C ILE A 85 4.77 9.19 -8.69
N ASP A 86 5.84 9.53 -9.43
CA ASP A 86 5.85 10.66 -10.36
C ASP A 86 4.87 10.46 -11.54
N GLY A 87 4.64 9.22 -11.95
CA GLY A 87 3.71 8.86 -13.02
C GLY A 87 2.28 8.55 -12.57
N TYR A 88 2.00 8.64 -11.26
CA TYR A 88 0.77 8.13 -10.66
C TYR A 88 -0.49 8.87 -11.12
N LYS A 89 -1.53 8.11 -11.50
CA LYS A 89 -2.85 8.59 -11.92
C LYS A 89 -3.96 8.11 -10.97
N PRO A 90 -4.34 8.89 -9.95
CA PRO A 90 -5.31 8.48 -8.94
C PRO A 90 -6.70 8.13 -9.50
N GLU A 91 -7.03 8.63 -10.69
CA GLU A 91 -8.27 8.33 -11.39
C GLU A 91 -8.27 6.97 -12.12
N LEU A 92 -7.12 6.30 -12.25
CA LEU A 92 -6.99 5.02 -12.95
C LEU A 92 -6.43 3.90 -12.06
N GLU A 93 -5.54 4.21 -11.13
CA GLU A 93 -4.72 3.22 -10.43
C GLU A 93 -4.66 3.51 -8.93
N VAL A 94 -4.25 2.48 -8.18
CA VAL A 94 -4.00 2.56 -6.74
C VAL A 94 -2.51 2.43 -6.50
N LEU A 95 -1.93 3.40 -5.79
CA LEU A 95 -0.54 3.37 -5.35
C LEU A 95 -0.45 3.67 -3.85
N MET A 96 0.14 2.74 -3.09
CA MET A 96 0.44 2.92 -1.67
C MET A 96 1.81 2.32 -1.32
N ILE A 97 2.46 2.86 -0.29
CA ILE A 97 3.74 2.34 0.22
C ILE A 97 3.52 1.72 1.61
N ALA A 98 3.58 0.40 1.71
CA ALA A 98 3.54 -0.30 2.99
C ALA A 98 4.93 -0.34 3.62
N ILE A 99 5.01 -0.10 4.93
CA ILE A 99 6.25 -0.06 5.70
C ILE A 99 6.10 -0.98 6.91
N GLY A 100 6.94 -2.01 7.01
CA GLY A 100 6.91 -3.00 8.09
C GLY A 100 8.28 -3.64 8.30
N ASP A 101 8.69 -3.81 9.56
CA ASP A 101 9.95 -4.48 9.96
C ASP A 101 11.22 -3.99 9.24
N GLY A 102 11.31 -2.68 9.00
CA GLY A 102 12.45 -2.08 8.30
C GLY A 102 12.47 -2.37 6.80
N GLN A 103 11.39 -2.90 6.25
CA GLN A 103 11.18 -3.15 4.84
C GLN A 103 10.05 -2.29 4.30
N ILE A 104 10.10 -2.02 3.00
CA ILE A 104 9.02 -1.35 2.29
C ILE A 104 8.45 -2.29 1.23
N LYS A 105 7.18 -2.09 0.91
CA LYS A 105 6.50 -2.81 -0.16
C LYS A 105 5.57 -1.86 -0.89
N LEU A 106 5.68 -1.85 -2.21
CA LEU A 106 4.74 -1.15 -3.06
C LEU A 106 3.44 -1.97 -3.17
N VAL A 107 2.31 -1.32 -2.88
CA VAL A 107 0.97 -1.77 -3.27
C VAL A 107 0.61 -0.97 -4.51
N TYR A 108 0.60 -1.63 -5.66
CA TYR A 108 0.34 -0.97 -6.94
C TYR A 108 -0.48 -1.87 -7.85
N PHE A 109 -1.66 -1.40 -8.26
CA PHE A 109 -2.54 -2.11 -9.16
C PHE A 109 -3.53 -1.17 -9.84
N GLN A 110 -4.01 -1.57 -11.01
CA GLN A 110 -5.16 -0.96 -11.66
C GLN A 110 -6.41 -1.79 -11.31
N PRO A 111 -7.41 -1.24 -10.61
CA PRO A 111 -8.66 -1.94 -10.33
C PRO A 111 -9.49 -2.17 -11.60
N GLU A 112 -10.41 -3.13 -11.56
CA GLU A 112 -11.33 -3.42 -12.67
C GLU A 112 -12.30 -2.26 -12.95
N ILE A 113 -12.73 -1.60 -11.88
CA ILE A 113 -13.57 -0.40 -11.89
C ILE A 113 -12.70 0.77 -11.42
N SER A 114 -12.84 1.95 -12.04
CA SER A 114 -11.97 3.09 -11.70
C SER A 114 -12.09 3.46 -10.20
N PRO A 115 -11.03 4.00 -9.57
CA PRO A 115 -11.10 4.46 -8.19
C PRO A 115 -12.26 5.43 -7.89
N PRO A 116 -12.57 6.44 -8.74
CA PRO A 116 -13.75 7.29 -8.58
C PRO A 116 -15.07 6.51 -8.59
N ASP A 117 -15.24 5.58 -9.54
CA ASP A 117 -16.46 4.77 -9.64
C ASP A 117 -16.57 3.79 -8.46
N CYS A 118 -15.46 3.26 -7.95
CA CYS A 118 -15.46 2.42 -6.75
C CYS A 118 -15.96 3.21 -5.54
N PHE A 119 -15.49 4.46 -5.37
CA PHE A 119 -15.91 5.35 -4.30
C PHE A 119 -17.40 5.69 -4.38
N GLU A 120 -17.89 6.06 -5.58
CA GLU A 120 -19.32 6.32 -5.82
C GLU A 120 -20.18 5.07 -5.56
N GLN A 121 -19.78 3.90 -6.05
CA GLN A 121 -20.55 2.66 -5.89
C GLN A 121 -20.62 2.15 -4.45
N LEU A 122 -19.55 2.34 -3.65
CA LEU A 122 -19.59 1.97 -2.24
C LEU A 122 -20.44 2.95 -1.43
N GLY A 123 -20.44 4.24 -1.80
CA GLY A 123 -21.25 5.26 -1.13
C GLY A 123 -20.89 5.44 0.35
N GLN A 124 -19.68 5.03 0.75
CA GLN A 124 -19.16 5.15 2.11
C GLN A 124 -18.25 6.37 2.21
N ASP A 125 -18.27 7.05 3.35
CA ASP A 125 -17.30 8.11 3.64
C ASP A 125 -15.90 7.54 3.92
N VAL A 126 -14.90 8.41 3.86
CA VAL A 126 -13.48 8.06 4.01
C VAL A 126 -13.21 7.47 5.39
N ASP A 127 -13.77 8.06 6.45
CA ASP A 127 -13.60 7.58 7.83
C ASP A 127 -14.10 6.13 8.01
N THR A 128 -15.23 5.79 7.38
CA THR A 128 -15.80 4.44 7.39
C THR A 128 -14.92 3.46 6.64
N LEU A 129 -14.40 3.84 5.46
CA LEU A 129 -13.48 3.02 4.67
C LEU A 129 -12.14 2.79 5.39
N LEU A 130 -11.57 3.84 5.98
CA LEU A 130 -10.37 3.75 6.81
C LEU A 130 -10.58 2.74 7.92
N LYS A 131 -11.64 2.91 8.71
CA LYS A 131 -11.91 2.04 9.85
C LYS A 131 -12.13 0.58 9.43
N LEU A 132 -12.85 0.34 8.34
CA LEU A 132 -13.07 -0.99 7.78
C LEU A 132 -11.74 -1.66 7.40
N LEU A 133 -10.92 -0.96 6.62
CA LEU A 133 -9.69 -1.51 6.06
C LEU A 133 -8.59 -1.66 7.13
N GLU A 134 -8.46 -0.71 8.06
CA GLU A 134 -7.51 -0.80 9.19
C GLU A 134 -7.87 -1.93 10.16
N THR A 135 -9.17 -2.11 10.43
CA THR A 135 -9.65 -3.27 11.21
C THR A 135 -9.31 -4.57 10.47
N GLY A 136 -9.63 -4.66 9.17
CA GLY A 136 -9.32 -5.85 8.37
C GLY A 136 -7.83 -6.16 8.28
N MET A 137 -6.96 -5.15 8.18
CA MET A 137 -5.51 -5.33 8.25
C MET A 137 -5.09 -5.85 9.63
N SER A 138 -5.60 -5.25 10.71
CA SER A 138 -5.25 -5.66 12.08
C SER A 138 -5.66 -7.11 12.41
N GLU A 139 -6.68 -7.64 11.74
CA GLU A 139 -7.13 -9.02 11.92
C GLU A 139 -6.32 -10.05 11.13
N CYS A 140 -5.63 -9.64 10.05
CA CYS A 140 -5.00 -10.57 9.11
C CYS A 140 -3.49 -10.39 8.87
N LEU A 141 -2.89 -9.28 9.30
CA LEU A 141 -1.45 -9.00 9.23
C LEU A 141 -0.78 -9.32 10.58
#